data_AF-A0A973GD68-F1
#
_entry.id   AF-A0A973GD68-F1
#
_cell.length_a   1.000
_cell.length_b   1.000
_cell.length_c   1.000
_cell.angle_alpha   90.00
_cell.angle_beta   90.00
_cell.angle_gamma   90.00
#
_symmetry.space_group_name_H-M   'P 1'
#
loop_
_entity.id
_entity.type
_entity.pdbx_description
1 polymer ?
#
loop_
_entity_poly.entity_id
_entity_poly.type
_entity_poly.pdbx_seq_one_letter_code
_entity_poly.pdbx_strand_id
1 'polypeptide(L)'
;MSAVSPLPMALEMRELLEGLLGRDVDATVGTPAVDTMAPGGAMVGAYVDDMLKLRALIVADVALAAYAGAAIALVPATAARAAVEDEKLTPNLYDNFAEILNVAASVFNHDGAPHVRLYEAYAP
;
A
#
# COMPACT_ATOMS: atom_id res chain seq x y z
N MET A 1 -3.39 26.14 -11.31
CA MET A 1 -2.64 24.88 -11.38
C MET A 1 -2.93 24.14 -10.09
N SER A 2 -3.36 22.88 -10.15
CA SER A 2 -3.52 22.11 -8.91
C SER A 2 -2.15 21.89 -8.31
N ALA A 3 -1.99 22.12 -7.01
CA ALA A 3 -0.79 21.73 -6.29
C ALA A 3 -0.51 20.24 -6.55
N VAL A 4 0.75 19.93 -6.85
CA VAL A 4 1.23 18.57 -7.10
C VAL A 4 1.44 17.92 -5.75
N SER A 5 0.85 16.74 -5.52
CA SER A 5 1.25 15.91 -4.38
C SER A 5 2.60 15.29 -4.73
N PRO A 6 3.69 15.62 -4.00
CA PRO A 6 4.98 14.98 -4.26
C PRO A 6 4.86 13.48 -4.00
N LEU A 7 5.66 12.69 -4.73
CA LEU A 7 5.82 11.28 -4.38
C LEU A 7 6.63 11.19 -3.08
N PRO A 8 6.22 10.33 -2.14
CA PRO A 8 6.96 10.11 -0.91
C PRO A 8 8.35 9.56 -1.22
N MET A 9 9.32 9.94 -0.41
CA MET A 9 10.64 9.34 -0.44
C MET A 9 10.57 7.89 0.06
N ALA A 10 11.46 7.04 -0.44
CA ALA A 10 11.57 5.66 0.03
C ALA A 10 11.78 5.57 1.56
N LEU A 11 12.46 6.55 2.15
CA LEU A 11 12.65 6.67 3.59
C LEU A 11 11.31 6.82 4.34
N GLU A 12 10.41 7.68 3.85
CA GLU A 12 9.10 7.93 4.49
C GLU A 12 8.21 6.69 4.45
N MET A 13 8.23 5.97 3.31
CA MET A 13 7.51 4.70 3.18
C MET A 13 8.11 3.61 4.08
N ARG A 14 9.44 3.56 4.20
CA ARG A 14 10.12 2.63 5.10
C ARG A 14 9.72 2.88 6.55
N GLU A 15 9.87 4.11 7.03
CA GLU A 15 9.57 4.49 8.41
C GLU A 15 8.10 4.24 8.76
N LEU A 16 7.18 4.51 7.82
CA LEU A 16 5.77 4.16 7.96
C LEU A 16 5.57 2.66 8.17
N LEU A 17 6.13 1.83 7.28
CA LEU A 17 5.96 0.37 7.35
C LEU A 17 6.66 -0.21 8.59
N GLU A 18 7.85 0.26 8.97
CA GLU A 18 8.52 -0.18 10.20
C GLU A 18 7.66 0.10 11.44
N GLY A 19 7.08 1.30 11.52
CA GLY A 19 6.20 1.69 12.61
C GLY A 19 4.91 0.85 12.67
N LEU A 20 4.34 0.50 11.51
CA LEU A 20 3.12 -0.31 11.44
C LEU A 20 3.37 -1.80 11.70
N LEU A 21 4.47 -2.34 11.18
CA LEU A 21 4.75 -3.77 11.21
C LEU A 21 5.55 -4.19 12.45
N GLY A 22 6.17 -3.24 13.15
CA GLY A 22 7.02 -3.50 14.32
C GLY A 22 8.25 -4.34 13.97
N ARG A 23 8.78 -4.19 12.75
CA ARG A 23 9.86 -4.98 12.15
C ARG A 23 10.71 -4.09 11.27
N ASP A 24 11.97 -4.47 11.07
CA ASP A 24 12.87 -3.79 10.14
C ASP A 24 12.35 -3.93 8.69
N VAL A 25 12.40 -2.83 7.94
CA VAL A 25 12.00 -2.79 6.53
C VAL A 25 13.13 -2.18 5.73
N ASP A 26 13.52 -2.83 4.64
CA ASP A 26 14.45 -2.23 3.67
C ASP A 26 13.67 -1.65 2.49
N ALA A 27 14.11 -0.50 1.99
CA ALA A 27 13.52 0.15 0.82
C ALA A 27 14.59 0.34 -0.26
N THR A 28 14.28 -0.14 -1.46
CA THR A 28 15.12 0.02 -2.66
C THR A 28 14.36 0.80 -3.72
N VAL A 29 14.99 1.84 -4.26
CA VAL A 29 14.43 2.63 -5.38
C VAL A 29 14.96 2.14 -6.72
N GLY A 30 14.20 2.36 -7.79
CA GLY A 30 14.60 1.98 -9.14
C GLY A 30 14.35 0.50 -9.48
N THR A 31 13.50 -0.19 -8.70
CA THR A 31 12.98 -1.52 -9.06
C THR A 31 12.00 -1.41 -10.24
N PRO A 32 11.74 -2.51 -10.96
CA PRO A 32 10.64 -2.55 -11.92
C PRO A 32 9.31 -2.18 -11.25
N ALA A 33 8.44 -1.51 -12.00
CA ALA A 33 7.07 -1.26 -11.55
C ALA A 33 6.31 -2.59 -11.40
N VAL A 34 5.34 -2.63 -10.49
CA VAL A 34 4.42 -3.77 -10.36
C VAL A 34 3.64 -3.93 -11.67
N ASP A 35 3.71 -5.12 -12.26
CA ASP A 35 2.91 -5.46 -13.44
C ASP A 35 1.49 -5.81 -13.00
N THR A 36 0.57 -4.86 -13.16
CA THR A 36 -0.85 -5.04 -12.79
C THR A 36 -1.59 -6.01 -13.71
N MET A 37 -0.99 -6.44 -14.81
CA MET A 37 -1.56 -7.39 -15.77
C MET A 37 -1.01 -8.81 -15.59
N ALA A 38 -0.05 -9.00 -14.69
CA ALA A 38 0.46 -10.32 -14.34
C ALA A 38 -0.64 -11.18 -13.68
N PRO A 39 -0.54 -12.52 -13.74
CA PRO A 39 -1.39 -13.41 -12.94
C PRO A 39 -1.38 -13.00 -11.47
N GLY A 40 -2.56 -12.96 -10.87
CA GLY A 40 -2.76 -12.45 -9.52
C GLY A 40 -2.87 -10.94 -9.37
N GLY A 41 -2.68 -10.14 -10.43
CA GLY A 41 -2.96 -8.70 -10.41
C GLY A 41 -2.14 -7.90 -9.39
N ALA A 42 -2.74 -6.82 -8.87
CA ALA A 42 -2.11 -5.96 -7.87
C ALA A 42 -3.13 -5.36 -6.91
N MET A 43 -2.70 -5.15 -5.66
CA MET A 43 -3.45 -4.40 -4.67
C MET A 43 -3.24 -2.90 -4.91
N VAL A 44 -4.32 -2.14 -5.07
CA VAL A 44 -4.24 -0.71 -5.42
C VAL A 44 -5.01 0.16 -4.43
N GLY A 45 -4.32 1.09 -3.76
CA GLY A 45 -4.95 2.16 -2.98
C GLY A 45 -5.11 3.42 -3.81
N ALA A 46 -6.35 3.93 -3.94
CA ALA A 46 -6.63 5.17 -4.64
C ALA A 46 -6.86 6.32 -3.66
N TYR A 47 -6.13 7.43 -3.82
CA TYR A 47 -6.19 8.57 -2.90
C TYR A 47 -6.79 9.79 -3.57
N VAL A 48 -7.77 10.41 -2.93
CA VAL A 48 -8.49 11.60 -3.45
C VAL A 48 -8.38 12.77 -2.50
N ASP A 49 -8.49 13.98 -3.07
CA ASP A 49 -8.63 15.21 -2.28
C ASP A 49 -10.09 15.46 -1.84
N ASP A 50 -10.32 16.58 -1.14
CA ASP A 50 -11.64 17.01 -0.67
C ASP A 50 -12.66 17.26 -1.80
N MET A 51 -12.19 17.41 -3.05
CA MET A 51 -13.03 17.54 -4.24
C MET A 51 -13.25 16.20 -4.96
N LEU A 52 -12.86 15.08 -4.34
CA LEU A 52 -12.87 13.72 -4.92
C LEU A 52 -12.01 13.57 -6.18
N LYS A 53 -11.00 14.43 -6.38
CA LYS A 53 -10.06 14.28 -7.48
C LYS A 53 -8.98 13.30 -7.09
N LEU A 54 -8.73 12.30 -7.94
CA LEU A 54 -7.62 11.36 -7.78
C LEU A 54 -6.28 12.11 -7.76
N ARG A 55 -5.48 11.90 -6.71
CA ARG A 55 -4.20 12.56 -6.47
C ARG A 55 -3.01 11.62 -6.44
N ALA A 56 -3.18 10.41 -5.93
CA ALA A 56 -2.12 9.43 -5.84
C ALA A 56 -2.68 8.00 -5.94
N LEU A 57 -1.78 7.08 -6.26
CA LEU A 57 -1.99 5.63 -6.21
C LEU A 57 -0.83 5.01 -5.44
N ILE A 58 -1.12 4.02 -4.60
CA ILE A 58 -0.14 3.05 -4.13
C ILE A 58 -0.49 1.71 -4.79
N VAL A 59 0.49 1.07 -5.39
CA VAL A 59 0.33 -0.23 -6.07
C VAL A 59 1.31 -1.21 -5.42
N ALA A 60 0.78 -2.34 -4.96
CA ALA A 60 1.55 -3.42 -4.34
C ALA A 60 1.25 -4.74 -5.05
N ASP A 61 2.26 -5.58 -5.21
CA ASP A 61 2.04 -6.96 -5.64
C ASP A 61 1.35 -7.78 -4.54
N VAL A 62 0.85 -8.96 -4.91
CA VAL A 62 0.17 -9.87 -3.98
C VAL A 62 1.08 -10.27 -2.82
N ALA A 63 2.38 -10.43 -3.06
CA ALA A 63 3.34 -10.84 -2.05
C ALA A 63 3.50 -9.80 -0.94
N LEU A 64 3.77 -8.55 -1.30
CA LEU A 64 3.86 -7.45 -0.35
C LEU A 64 2.55 -7.29 0.40
N ALA A 65 1.42 -7.32 -0.31
CA ALA A 65 0.10 -7.18 0.31
C ALA A 65 -0.20 -8.30 1.32
N ALA A 66 0.06 -9.56 0.96
CA ALA A 66 -0.17 -10.71 1.80
C ALA A 66 0.72 -10.71 3.05
N TYR A 67 2.04 -10.47 2.89
CA TYR A 67 2.96 -10.50 4.02
C TYR A 67 2.79 -9.31 4.95
N ALA A 68 2.61 -8.09 4.42
CA ALA A 68 2.39 -6.91 5.25
C ALA A 68 1.03 -6.98 5.95
N GLY A 69 -0.03 -7.40 5.24
CA GLY A 69 -1.36 -7.63 5.82
C GLY A 69 -1.35 -8.72 6.90
N ALA A 70 -0.55 -9.78 6.74
CA ALA A 70 -0.38 -10.77 7.79
C ALA A 70 0.39 -10.21 9.00
N ALA A 71 1.45 -9.46 8.74
CA ALA A 71 2.33 -8.93 9.78
C ALA A 71 1.63 -7.92 10.70
N ILE A 72 0.87 -6.96 10.15
CA ILE A 72 0.17 -5.94 10.95
C ILE A 72 -0.89 -6.55 11.89
N ALA A 73 -1.53 -7.65 11.47
CA ALA A 73 -2.57 -8.34 12.23
C ALA A 73 -2.07 -9.58 12.99
N LEU A 74 -0.75 -9.79 13.06
CA LEU A 74 -0.12 -10.96 13.70
C LEU A 74 -0.66 -12.31 13.21
N VAL A 75 -1.08 -12.37 11.94
CA VAL A 75 -1.51 -13.60 11.26
C VAL A 75 -0.27 -14.45 10.96
N PRO A 76 -0.33 -15.80 11.11
CA PRO A 76 0.78 -16.67 10.76
C PRO A 76 1.25 -16.48 9.32
N ALA A 77 2.56 -16.45 9.11
CA ALA A 77 3.17 -16.29 7.79
C ALA A 77 2.77 -17.39 6.78
N THR A 78 2.31 -18.54 7.26
CA THR A 78 1.77 -19.61 6.40
C THR A 78 0.50 -19.17 5.65
N ALA A 79 -0.32 -18.29 6.23
CA ALA A 79 -1.49 -17.75 5.54
C ALA A 79 -1.10 -16.78 4.42
N ALA A 80 -0.08 -15.94 4.64
CA ALA A 80 0.48 -15.08 3.60
C ALA A 80 1.09 -15.90 2.46
N ARG A 81 1.86 -16.95 2.78
CA ARG A 81 2.45 -17.84 1.78
C ARG A 81 1.39 -18.51 0.91
N ALA A 82 0.33 -19.04 1.52
CA ALA A 82 -0.78 -19.63 0.77
C ALA A 82 -1.44 -18.63 -0.18
N ALA A 83 -1.67 -17.38 0.28
CA ALA A 83 -2.22 -16.33 -0.57
C ALA A 83 -1.32 -15.96 -1.77
N VAL A 84 0.00 -16.03 -1.60
CA VAL A 84 0.95 -15.81 -2.70
C VAL A 84 0.95 -16.99 -3.68
N GLU A 85 0.93 -18.22 -3.18
CA GLU A 85 0.85 -19.43 -4.00
C GLU A 85 -0.46 -19.50 -4.80
N ASP A 86 -1.56 -19.07 -4.20
CA ASP A 86 -2.88 -18.99 -4.81
C ASP A 86 -3.08 -17.74 -5.68
N GLU A 87 -2.08 -16.84 -5.75
CA GLU A 87 -2.15 -15.55 -6.45
C GLU A 87 -3.38 -14.72 -6.04
N LYS A 88 -3.80 -14.83 -4.78
CA LYS A 88 -5.06 -14.26 -4.30
C LYS A 88 -5.01 -13.92 -2.81
N LEU A 89 -5.41 -12.70 -2.49
CA LEU A 89 -5.62 -12.29 -1.10
C LEU A 89 -6.89 -12.91 -0.52
N THR A 90 -6.78 -13.44 0.70
CA THR A 90 -7.97 -13.74 1.50
C THR A 90 -8.62 -12.44 1.98
N PRO A 91 -9.93 -12.41 2.29
CA PRO A 91 -10.61 -11.20 2.78
C PRO A 91 -9.89 -10.57 3.98
N ASN A 92 -9.43 -11.39 4.93
CA ASN A 92 -8.69 -10.90 6.09
C ASN A 92 -7.36 -10.22 5.70
N LEU A 93 -6.58 -10.81 4.79
CA LEU A 93 -5.32 -10.20 4.35
C LEU A 93 -5.55 -8.91 3.55
N TYR A 94 -6.61 -8.89 2.74
CA TYR A 94 -7.05 -7.70 2.02
C TYR A 94 -7.41 -6.57 3.00
N ASP A 95 -8.28 -6.83 3.98
CA ASP A 95 -8.71 -5.83 4.96
C ASP A 95 -7.51 -5.28 5.75
N ASN A 96 -6.61 -6.16 6.19
CA ASN A 96 -5.42 -5.75 6.93
C ASN A 96 -4.47 -4.88 6.09
N PHE A 97 -4.30 -5.19 4.80
CA PHE A 97 -3.49 -4.35 3.93
C PHE A 97 -4.21 -3.04 3.53
N ALA A 98 -5.54 -3.05 3.44
CA ALA A 98 -6.33 -1.84 3.22
C ALA A 98 -6.15 -0.84 4.39
N GLU A 99 -6.02 -1.32 5.62
CA GLU A 99 -5.66 -0.48 6.77
C GLU A 99 -4.26 0.14 6.62
N ILE A 100 -3.27 -0.64 6.15
CA ILE A 100 -1.92 -0.09 5.84
C ILE A 100 -2.04 1.02 4.79
N LEU A 101 -2.79 0.80 3.71
CA LEU A 101 -3.01 1.80 2.67
C LEU A 101 -3.71 3.05 3.22
N ASN A 102 -4.66 2.89 4.14
CA ASN A 102 -5.34 4.00 4.77
C ASN A 102 -4.37 4.87 5.59
N VAL A 103 -3.50 4.26 6.41
CA VAL A 103 -2.46 5.00 7.15
C VAL A 103 -1.43 5.61 6.19
N ALA A 104 -1.12 4.94 5.08
CA ALA A 104 -0.21 5.44 4.06
C ALA A 104 -0.70 6.72 3.36
N ALA A 105 -1.97 7.12 3.54
CA ALA A 105 -2.41 8.47 3.12
C ALA A 105 -1.56 9.59 3.78
N SER A 106 -1.02 9.33 4.98
CA SER A 106 -0.21 10.30 5.73
C SER A 106 1.07 10.72 5.00
N VAL A 107 1.70 9.84 4.21
CA VAL A 107 2.94 10.16 3.48
C VAL A 107 2.73 11.06 2.28
N PHE A 108 1.48 11.37 1.92
CA PHE A 108 1.16 12.34 0.88
C PHE A 108 0.80 13.72 1.46
N ASN A 109 0.52 13.80 2.76
CA ASN A 109 -0.06 14.97 3.43
C ASN A 109 1.04 15.87 4.00
N HIS A 110 1.75 16.58 3.12
CA HIS A 110 2.76 17.59 3.48
C HIS A 110 2.20 19.03 3.46
N ASP A 111 2.88 19.94 4.14
CA ASP A 111 2.57 21.37 4.09
C ASP A 111 2.56 21.91 2.66
N GLY A 112 1.42 22.47 2.25
CA GLY A 112 1.24 23.03 0.91
C GLY A 112 0.84 22.02 -0.18
N ALA A 113 0.80 20.72 0.13
CA ALA A 113 0.20 19.71 -0.74
C ALA A 113 -1.33 19.63 -0.53
N PRO A 114 -2.11 19.15 -1.53
CA PRO A 114 -3.51 18.83 -1.31
C PRO A 114 -3.63 17.79 -0.19
N HIS A 115 -4.56 18.01 0.74
CA HIS A 115 -4.90 16.96 1.70
C HIS A 115 -5.57 15.79 0.96
N VAL A 116 -5.10 14.57 1.19
CA VAL A 116 -5.64 13.37 0.59
C VAL A 116 -6.01 12.33 1.63
N ARG A 117 -7.00 11.53 1.26
CA ARG A 117 -7.43 10.34 2.01
C ARG A 117 -7.56 9.15 1.06
N LEU A 118 -7.50 7.95 1.61
CA LEU A 118 -7.88 6.76 0.85
C LEU A 118 -9.36 6.90 0.43
N TYR A 119 -9.61 6.71 -0.85
CA TYR A 119 -10.95 6.64 -1.43
C TYR A 119 -11.44 5.20 -1.43
N GLU A 120 -10.62 4.30 -1.99
CA GLU A 120 -10.95 2.90 -2.18
C GLU A 120 -9.65 2.08 -2.27
N ALA A 121 -9.70 0.85 -1.79
CA ALA A 121 -8.70 -0.16 -2.05
C ALA A 121 -9.27 -1.18 -3.05
N TYR A 122 -8.49 -1.55 -4.05
CA TYR A 122 -8.89 -2.53 -5.06
C TYR A 122 -8.06 -3.78 -4.87
N ALA A 123 -8.74 -4.92 -4.73
CA ALA A 123 -8.10 -6.21 -4.62
C ALA A 123 -7.41 -6.60 -5.94
N PRO A 124 -6.36 -7.44 -5.87
CA PRO A 124 -5.70 -8.00 -7.05
C PRO A 124 -6.61 -8.86 -7.95
#